data_AF-A0A094W5F9-F1
#
_entry.id   AF-A0A094W5F9-F1
#
_cell.length_a   1.000
_cell.length_b   1.000
_cell.length_c   1.000
_cell.angle_alpha   90.00
_cell.angle_beta   90.00
_cell.angle_gamma   90.00
#
_symmetry.space_group_name_H-M   'P 1'
#
loop_
_entity.id
_entity.type
_entity.pdbx_description
1 polymer ?
#
loop_
_entity_poly.entity_id
_entity_poly.type
_entity_poly.pdbx_seq_one_letter_code
_entity_poly.pdbx_strand_id
1 'polypeptide(L)'
;MDKASTTHRLSGGKKYPWKSLFLFASCALFLLTGGREAFAEDSSQDLTPPSAFEKDENHDLVPDLLPLEPAYLPWGPNTSGPFFTGTAEVEPVGSFFLEPYWFDYLQPGIGFSSLSMPERLSVGLIQNWEFDISVPFVVNQGTYPTTPVGQTTNTFGMGDTLIWIKNQLTSDGDVYHFWARPALTVEYQFTLPTGHFLNLNPQLYGVDQTGDGTFDEGVYLILRKHFKPFMFYLQVGDIIENPTQVGSGFTFNNGLTVTQAPQSVVNGNLLYYAGAFEHVVNDTWGAGYLLEFFGESQSGQSLLFGAANAPAWSYFWLAPEVEVTWPYEGTVTVTWGAGVALPVYQSNYPQTYTPMGTVTIYYNGPFGYRGE
;
A
#
# COMPACT_ATOMS: atom_id res chain seq x y z
N MET A 1 -55.64 15.04 -43.01
CA MET A 1 -55.90 13.72 -43.62
C MET A 1 -54.92 12.76 -43.01
N ASP A 2 -55.44 11.96 -42.09
CA ASP A 2 -54.77 10.85 -41.43
C ASP A 2 -54.35 9.76 -42.42
N LYS A 3 -53.24 9.08 -42.12
CA LYS A 3 -53.32 7.68 -41.67
C LYS A 3 -52.03 7.25 -40.97
N ALA A 4 -52.24 6.77 -39.75
CA ALA A 4 -51.27 6.14 -38.87
C ALA A 4 -50.94 4.71 -39.29
N SER A 5 -49.77 4.23 -38.86
CA SER A 5 -49.65 2.90 -38.23
C SER A 5 -48.68 2.96 -37.05
N THR A 6 -49.23 2.69 -35.87
CA THR A 6 -48.61 2.22 -34.61
C THR A 6 -48.29 0.72 -34.77
N THR A 7 -47.38 0.02 -34.08
CA THR A 7 -46.87 -0.02 -32.68
C THR A 7 -45.73 -1.08 -32.68
N HIS A 8 -44.63 -1.02 -31.92
CA HIS A 8 -44.50 -1.50 -30.53
C HIS A 8 -43.07 -1.27 -29.98
N ARG A 9 -43.00 -0.98 -28.66
CA ARG A 9 -41.79 -0.91 -27.81
C ARG A 9 -41.18 -2.27 -27.48
N LEU A 10 -39.85 -2.31 -27.30
CA LEU A 10 -39.10 -3.01 -26.25
C LEU A 10 -37.81 -2.18 -25.98
N SER A 11 -37.75 -1.34 -24.95
CA SER A 11 -37.28 -1.61 -23.58
C SER A 11 -35.78 -1.95 -23.46
N GLY A 12 -35.02 -1.00 -22.89
CA GLY A 12 -34.03 -1.25 -21.83
C GLY A 12 -32.78 -2.07 -22.17
N GLY A 13 -31.77 -1.41 -22.74
CA GLY A 13 -30.39 -1.91 -22.70
C GLY A 13 -29.58 -1.14 -21.66
N LYS A 14 -29.61 -1.55 -20.39
CA LYS A 14 -28.60 -1.11 -19.41
C LYS A 14 -27.27 -1.76 -19.81
N LYS A 15 -26.32 -0.95 -20.27
CA LYS A 15 -24.90 -1.36 -20.38
C LYS A 15 -24.32 -1.38 -18.96
N TYR A 16 -24.23 -2.55 -18.36
CA TYR A 16 -23.40 -2.77 -17.17
C TYR A 16 -21.95 -3.00 -17.61
N PRO A 17 -20.94 -2.38 -16.97
CA PRO A 17 -19.55 -2.66 -17.28
C PRO A 17 -19.15 -4.00 -16.64
N TRP A 18 -18.93 -5.01 -17.49
CA TRP A 18 -18.56 -6.38 -17.13
C TRP A 18 -17.07 -6.56 -16.74
N LYS A 19 -16.40 -5.52 -16.24
CA LYS A 19 -14.95 -5.59 -15.96
C LYS A 19 -14.58 -5.89 -14.50
N SER A 20 -15.50 -5.72 -13.56
CA SER A 20 -15.23 -5.94 -12.12
C SER A 20 -15.48 -7.38 -11.64
N LEU A 21 -16.10 -8.23 -12.47
CA LEU A 21 -16.48 -9.60 -12.07
C LEU A 21 -15.43 -10.67 -12.39
N PHE A 22 -14.45 -10.37 -13.24
CA PHE A 22 -13.44 -11.35 -13.66
C PHE A 22 -12.29 -11.51 -12.66
N LEU A 23 -12.11 -10.57 -11.72
CA LEU A 23 -11.04 -10.64 -10.71
C LEU A 23 -11.44 -11.48 -9.48
N PHE A 24 -12.73 -11.50 -9.12
CA PHE A 24 -13.23 -12.30 -7.99
C PHE A 24 -13.40 -13.80 -8.30
N ALA A 25 -13.50 -14.18 -9.58
CA ALA A 25 -13.76 -15.57 -9.97
C ALA A 25 -12.49 -16.46 -9.98
N SER A 26 -11.29 -15.88 -10.10
CA SER A 26 -10.04 -16.65 -10.16
C SER A 26 -9.55 -17.13 -8.79
N CYS A 27 -9.86 -16.41 -7.70
CA CYS A 27 -9.52 -16.86 -6.34
C CYS A 27 -10.45 -17.97 -5.83
N ALA A 28 -11.72 -18.01 -6.26
CA ALA A 28 -12.67 -19.02 -5.79
C ALA A 28 -12.53 -20.38 -6.50
N LEU A 29 -11.95 -20.42 -7.70
CA LEU A 29 -11.86 -21.67 -8.48
C LEU A 29 -10.63 -22.53 -8.12
N PHE A 30 -9.61 -21.97 -7.48
CA PHE A 30 -8.45 -22.74 -7.01
C PHE A 30 -8.70 -23.49 -5.69
N LEU A 31 -9.73 -23.09 -4.93
CA LEU A 31 -10.10 -23.69 -3.64
C LEU A 31 -11.05 -24.90 -3.76
N LEU A 32 -11.53 -25.25 -4.95
CA LEU A 32 -12.53 -26.33 -5.16
C LEU A 32 -12.03 -27.55 -5.95
N THR A 33 -10.77 -27.58 -6.39
CA THR A 33 -10.17 -28.77 -7.01
C THR A 33 -8.99 -29.26 -6.19
N GLY A 34 -9.28 -29.68 -4.96
CA GLY A 34 -8.38 -30.53 -4.19
C GLY A 34 -8.23 -31.90 -4.87
N GLY A 35 -6.97 -32.24 -5.14
CA GLY A 35 -6.37 -33.58 -5.11
C GLY A 35 -7.15 -34.77 -5.68
N ARG A 36 -6.61 -35.34 -6.75
CA ARG A 36 -6.44 -36.80 -6.89
C ARG A 36 -5.42 -37.14 -7.98
N GLU A 37 -4.32 -37.71 -7.51
CA GLU A 37 -3.31 -38.59 -8.13
C GLU A 37 -3.25 -38.73 -9.66
N ALA A 38 -2.05 -38.53 -10.19
CA ALA A 38 -1.47 -39.45 -11.19
C ALA A 38 0.07 -39.49 -11.02
N PHE A 39 0.56 -40.57 -10.42
CA PHE A 39 1.95 -41.02 -10.53
C PHE A 39 2.17 -41.67 -11.91
N ALA A 40 3.34 -41.44 -12.53
CA ALA A 40 4.34 -42.47 -12.88
C ALA A 40 5.21 -42.14 -14.12
N GLU A 41 6.54 -42.27 -13.91
CA GLU A 41 7.64 -42.72 -14.82
C GLU A 41 7.85 -41.99 -16.17
N ASP A 42 9.06 -41.65 -16.65
CA ASP A 42 10.42 -42.17 -16.44
C ASP A 42 11.45 -41.16 -17.01
N SER A 43 12.62 -41.04 -16.39
CA SER A 43 13.95 -41.22 -17.02
C SER A 43 15.04 -40.67 -16.11
N SER A 44 15.82 -41.61 -15.60
CA SER A 44 17.05 -41.40 -14.86
C SER A 44 18.09 -40.64 -15.69
N GLN A 45 18.37 -39.41 -15.30
CA GLN A 45 19.68 -38.80 -15.50
C GLN A 45 20.17 -38.28 -14.16
N ASP A 46 21.37 -38.71 -13.79
CA ASP A 46 22.18 -38.28 -12.66
C ASP A 46 22.35 -36.75 -12.64
N LEU A 47 21.34 -36.05 -12.14
CA LEU A 47 21.51 -34.74 -11.56
C LEU A 47 21.45 -34.98 -10.06
N THR A 48 22.63 -34.98 -9.44
CA THR A 48 22.72 -34.72 -8.01
C THR A 48 21.87 -33.47 -7.75
N PRO A 49 20.82 -33.55 -6.91
CA PRO A 49 20.10 -32.36 -6.50
C PRO A 49 21.14 -31.35 -5.99
N PRO A 50 20.98 -30.03 -6.22
CA PRO A 50 21.78 -29.07 -5.48
C PRO A 50 21.61 -29.48 -4.02
N SER A 51 22.73 -29.72 -3.33
CA SER A 51 22.76 -30.17 -1.95
C SER A 51 21.61 -29.50 -1.21
N ALA A 52 20.66 -30.30 -0.72
CA ALA A 52 19.61 -29.82 0.16
C ALA A 52 20.30 -28.91 1.16
N PHE A 53 19.90 -27.64 1.21
CA PHE A 53 20.44 -26.66 2.14
C PHE A 53 20.52 -27.36 3.50
N GLU A 54 21.75 -27.66 3.96
CA GLU A 54 21.92 -28.15 5.31
C GLU A 54 21.31 -27.06 6.19
N LYS A 55 20.27 -27.44 6.94
CA LYS A 55 19.79 -26.61 8.03
C LYS A 55 21.02 -26.37 8.89
N ASP A 56 21.40 -25.10 9.06
CA ASP A 56 22.56 -24.74 9.87
C ASP A 56 22.21 -24.99 11.34
N GLU A 57 22.22 -26.26 11.75
CA GLU A 57 21.89 -26.71 13.10
C GLU A 57 22.90 -26.18 14.14
N ASN A 58 24.06 -25.68 13.69
CA ASN A 58 25.13 -25.19 14.53
C ASN A 58 25.26 -23.66 14.56
N HIS A 59 24.50 -22.92 13.75
CA HIS A 59 24.71 -21.48 13.48
C HIS A 59 26.14 -21.17 12.95
N ASP A 60 26.81 -22.15 12.33
CA ASP A 60 28.21 -22.06 11.90
C ASP A 60 28.38 -21.17 10.65
N LEU A 61 27.32 -20.89 9.90
CA LEU A 61 27.38 -20.03 8.72
C LEU A 61 27.33 -18.54 9.07
N VAL A 62 26.84 -18.16 10.25
CA VAL A 62 26.89 -16.77 10.74
C VAL A 62 26.98 -16.67 12.29
N PRO A 63 28.11 -17.08 12.91
CA PRO A 63 28.26 -17.11 14.37
C PRO A 63 28.14 -15.74 15.08
N ASP A 64 28.21 -14.63 14.34
CA ASP A 64 28.15 -13.26 14.87
C ASP A 64 26.74 -12.63 14.89
N LEU A 65 25.69 -13.34 14.46
CA LEU A 65 24.32 -12.78 14.44
C LEU A 65 23.52 -13.05 15.71
N LEU A 66 23.89 -14.01 16.57
CA LEU A 66 23.15 -14.30 17.80
C LEU A 66 22.87 -13.07 18.69
N PRO A 67 23.79 -12.09 18.83
CA PRO A 67 23.50 -10.84 19.55
C PRO A 67 22.42 -9.95 18.91
N LEU A 68 22.00 -10.27 17.69
CA LEU A 68 21.01 -9.55 16.88
C LEU A 68 19.67 -10.29 16.79
N GLU A 69 19.50 -11.38 17.55
CA GLU A 69 18.25 -12.11 17.63
C GLU A 69 17.12 -11.19 18.12
N PRO A 70 15.97 -11.15 17.43
CA PRO A 70 14.83 -10.34 17.86
C PRO A 70 14.21 -10.91 19.13
N ALA A 71 13.54 -10.05 19.90
CA ALA A 71 12.76 -10.50 21.03
C ALA A 71 11.46 -11.17 20.54
N TYR A 72 11.41 -12.50 20.60
CA TYR A 72 10.23 -13.25 20.21
C TYR A 72 9.08 -13.05 21.20
N LEU A 73 7.88 -12.92 20.65
CA LEU A 73 6.65 -12.82 21.41
C LEU A 73 6.01 -14.20 21.46
N PRO A 74 5.31 -14.57 22.55
CA PRO A 74 4.63 -15.87 22.63
C PRO A 74 3.36 -15.94 21.76
N TRP A 75 3.06 -14.89 21.00
CA TRP A 75 1.98 -14.81 20.04
C TRP A 75 2.19 -13.61 19.10
N GLY A 76 2.08 -13.87 17.80
CA GLY A 76 1.99 -12.85 16.75
C GLY A 76 1.72 -13.57 15.43
N PRO A 77 0.57 -13.39 14.78
CA PRO A 77 0.34 -14.05 13.50
C PRO A 77 1.28 -13.52 12.43
N ASN A 78 1.50 -14.34 11.41
CA ASN A 78 2.18 -13.89 10.20
C ASN A 78 1.22 -13.09 9.34
N THR A 79 1.31 -11.76 9.42
CA THR A 79 0.44 -10.83 8.73
C THR A 79 1.24 -9.75 7.99
N SER A 80 0.75 -9.29 6.84
CA SER A 80 1.19 -8.04 6.19
C SER A 80 0.88 -6.83 7.08
N GLY A 81 -0.16 -6.93 7.91
CA GLY A 81 -0.68 -5.82 8.66
C GLY A 81 -1.57 -4.92 7.79
N PRO A 82 -2.01 -3.78 8.34
CA PRO A 82 -2.90 -2.85 7.65
C PRO A 82 -2.23 -2.18 6.44
N PHE A 83 -3.04 -1.79 5.45
CA PHE A 83 -2.53 -1.27 4.18
C PHE A 83 -1.86 0.09 4.27
N PHE A 84 -2.39 1.01 5.08
CA PHE A 84 -1.90 2.39 5.15
C PHE A 84 -1.04 2.63 6.41
N THR A 85 -1.30 1.92 7.50
CA THR A 85 -0.61 2.10 8.78
C THR A 85 0.65 1.22 8.82
N GLY A 86 1.81 1.85 9.01
CA GLY A 86 3.05 1.14 9.21
C GLY A 86 3.01 0.20 10.42
N THR A 87 3.71 -0.92 10.31
CA THR A 87 3.98 -1.81 11.44
C THR A 87 5.17 -1.28 12.24
N ALA A 88 5.06 -1.27 13.57
CA ALA A 88 6.13 -0.72 14.41
C ALA A 88 7.38 -1.60 14.35
N GLU A 89 7.24 -2.90 14.37
CA GLU A 89 8.36 -3.81 14.39
C GLU A 89 9.18 -3.69 13.11
N VAL A 90 10.49 -3.93 13.26
CA VAL A 90 11.39 -3.97 12.12
C VAL A 90 11.57 -5.39 11.60
N GLU A 91 11.90 -5.52 10.32
CA GLU A 91 12.35 -6.77 9.73
C GLU A 91 13.60 -7.30 10.46
N PRO A 92 13.65 -8.59 10.85
CA PRO A 92 14.85 -9.18 11.44
C PRO A 92 16.03 -9.19 10.47
N VAL A 93 17.26 -9.16 11.01
CA VAL A 93 18.48 -9.24 10.20
C VAL A 93 18.47 -10.51 9.35
N GLY A 94 18.67 -10.34 8.04
CA GLY A 94 18.66 -11.44 7.08
C GLY A 94 17.27 -11.84 6.58
N SER A 95 16.21 -11.20 7.09
CA SER A 95 14.85 -11.29 6.56
C SER A 95 14.56 -10.11 5.62
N PHE A 96 13.64 -10.34 4.68
CA PHE A 96 13.12 -9.31 3.80
C PHE A 96 11.69 -9.65 3.38
N PHE A 97 10.94 -8.65 2.93
CA PHE A 97 9.69 -8.90 2.21
C PHE A 97 9.62 -8.11 0.92
N LEU A 98 8.92 -8.69 -0.05
CA LEU A 98 8.49 -8.05 -1.28
C LEU A 98 6.97 -7.93 -1.24
N GLU A 99 6.46 -6.73 -1.46
CA GLU A 99 5.05 -6.43 -1.37
C GLU A 99 4.59 -5.66 -2.61
N PRO A 100 4.05 -6.36 -3.62
CA PRO A 100 3.22 -5.76 -4.64
C PRO A 100 1.86 -5.42 -4.02
N TYR A 101 1.62 -4.13 -3.89
CA TYR A 101 0.36 -3.58 -3.39
C TYR A 101 -0.34 -2.82 -4.52
N TRP A 102 -1.67 -2.85 -4.57
CA TRP A 102 -2.45 -2.08 -5.54
C TRP A 102 -3.67 -1.43 -4.91
N PHE A 103 -3.96 -0.22 -5.34
CA PHE A 103 -5.16 0.51 -4.97
C PHE A 103 -5.59 1.46 -6.08
N ASP A 104 -6.90 1.57 -6.29
CA ASP A 104 -7.46 2.42 -7.35
C ASP A 104 -8.23 3.59 -6.74
N TYR A 105 -7.73 4.81 -6.91
CA TYR A 105 -8.45 6.01 -6.51
C TYR A 105 -9.57 6.31 -7.49
N LEU A 106 -10.75 5.75 -7.24
CA LEU A 106 -11.93 6.00 -8.06
C LEU A 106 -12.56 7.35 -7.67
N GLN A 107 -12.57 8.30 -8.60
CA GLN A 107 -13.10 9.65 -8.40
C GLN A 107 -14.21 9.98 -9.41
N PRO A 108 -15.40 9.35 -9.30
CA PRO A 108 -16.46 9.49 -10.29
C PRO A 108 -16.95 10.93 -10.49
N GLY A 109 -16.88 11.76 -9.44
CA GLY A 109 -17.34 13.15 -9.48
C GLY A 109 -16.54 14.03 -10.45
N ILE A 110 -15.27 13.68 -10.71
CA ILE A 110 -14.43 14.36 -11.69
C ILE A 110 -14.11 13.47 -12.91
N GLY A 111 -14.63 12.25 -12.95
CA GLY A 111 -14.44 11.35 -14.09
C GLY A 111 -13.00 10.84 -14.20
N PHE A 112 -12.30 10.73 -13.07
CA PHE A 112 -10.90 10.31 -12.99
C PHE A 112 -10.77 9.00 -12.20
N SER A 113 -9.79 8.18 -12.55
CA SER A 113 -9.31 7.08 -11.72
C SER A 113 -7.79 6.96 -11.82
N SER A 114 -7.14 6.59 -10.73
CA SER A 114 -5.70 6.36 -10.66
C SER A 114 -5.43 5.06 -9.94
N LEU A 115 -5.07 4.03 -10.70
CA LEU A 115 -4.56 2.78 -10.15
C LEU A 115 -3.07 2.95 -9.83
N SER A 116 -2.73 2.93 -8.55
CA SER A 116 -1.36 2.88 -8.07
C SER A 116 -0.98 1.44 -7.74
N MET A 117 0.20 1.03 -8.14
CA MET A 117 0.78 -0.29 -7.91
C MET A 117 2.19 -0.12 -7.31
N PRO A 118 2.32 0.24 -6.02
CA PRO A 118 3.61 0.23 -5.33
C PRO A 118 4.21 -1.17 -5.23
N GLU A 119 5.45 -1.27 -5.68
CA GLU A 119 6.30 -2.45 -5.49
C GLU A 119 7.28 -2.14 -4.36
N ARG A 120 7.02 -2.66 -3.16
CA ARG A 120 7.84 -2.39 -1.96
C ARG A 120 8.78 -3.55 -1.66
N LEU A 121 10.02 -3.22 -1.33
CA LEU A 121 11.01 -4.13 -0.75
C LEU A 121 11.42 -3.58 0.61
N SER A 122 11.32 -4.40 1.64
CA SER A 122 11.85 -4.11 2.97
C SER A 122 12.91 -5.12 3.38
N VAL A 123 13.96 -4.66 4.04
CA VAL A 123 15.10 -5.48 4.47
C VAL A 123 15.49 -5.14 5.90
N GLY A 124 15.61 -6.18 6.72
CA GLY A 124 16.08 -6.06 8.09
C GLY A 124 17.59 -5.77 8.15
N LEU A 125 17.94 -4.70 8.85
CA LEU A 125 19.31 -4.26 9.10
C LEU A 125 19.70 -4.50 10.56
N ILE A 126 20.98 -4.27 10.86
CA ILE A 126 21.52 -4.46 12.22
C ILE A 126 20.83 -3.56 13.25
N GLN A 127 20.78 -4.02 14.51
CA GLN A 127 20.41 -3.18 15.67
C GLN A 127 19.04 -2.49 15.57
N ASN A 128 18.00 -3.26 15.23
CA ASN A 128 16.62 -2.77 15.15
C ASN A 128 16.40 -1.69 14.07
N TRP A 129 17.14 -1.77 12.97
CA TRP A 129 16.94 -0.92 11.80
C TRP A 129 16.32 -1.72 10.67
N GLU A 130 15.49 -1.07 9.87
CA GLU A 130 14.93 -1.61 8.62
C GLU A 130 15.08 -0.54 7.53
N PHE A 131 15.35 -1.00 6.32
CA PHE A 131 15.36 -0.18 5.13
C PHE A 131 14.27 -0.65 4.20
N ASP A 132 13.52 0.31 3.68
CA ASP A 132 12.47 0.05 2.71
C ASP A 132 12.66 0.92 1.48
N ILE A 133 12.26 0.40 0.33
CA ILE A 133 12.10 1.15 -0.91
C ILE A 133 10.80 0.73 -1.58
N SER A 134 10.07 1.69 -2.14
CA SER A 134 8.90 1.43 -2.98
C SER A 134 8.97 2.19 -4.28
N VAL A 135 8.69 1.49 -5.37
CA VAL A 135 8.57 2.09 -6.70
C VAL A 135 7.13 1.89 -7.19
N PRO A 136 6.31 2.95 -7.22
CA PRO A 136 4.94 2.83 -7.72
C PRO A 136 4.87 2.88 -9.23
N PHE A 137 4.02 2.04 -9.80
CA PHE A 137 3.54 2.15 -11.16
C PHE A 137 2.11 2.69 -11.16
N VAL A 138 1.84 3.70 -11.96
CA VAL A 138 0.57 4.44 -11.97
C VAL A 138 -0.09 4.29 -13.32
N VAL A 139 -1.38 3.90 -13.32
CA VAL A 139 -2.27 3.97 -14.48
C VAL A 139 -3.35 5.01 -14.18
N ASN A 140 -3.29 6.13 -14.89
CA ASN A 140 -4.35 7.14 -14.80
C ASN A 140 -5.32 6.97 -15.95
N GLN A 141 -6.60 7.22 -15.66
CA GLN A 141 -7.65 7.26 -16.66
C GLN A 141 -8.54 8.48 -16.45
N GLY A 142 -8.63 9.30 -17.49
CA GLY A 142 -9.52 10.45 -17.55
C GLY A 142 -10.72 10.20 -18.46
N THR A 143 -11.91 10.56 -17.97
CA THR A 143 -13.17 10.65 -18.70
C THR A 143 -13.86 11.96 -18.34
N TYR A 144 -14.99 12.28 -18.98
CA TYR A 144 -15.76 13.46 -18.60
C TYR A 144 -16.15 13.41 -17.11
N PRO A 145 -15.97 14.50 -16.33
CA PRO A 145 -15.62 15.87 -16.75
C PRO A 145 -14.12 16.23 -16.85
N THR A 146 -13.18 15.36 -16.47
CA THR A 146 -11.73 15.63 -16.65
C THR A 146 -11.38 15.85 -18.12
N THR A 147 -11.97 15.05 -19.00
CA THR A 147 -11.82 15.17 -20.46
C THR A 147 -13.12 15.69 -21.11
N PRO A 148 -13.08 16.19 -22.36
CA PRO A 148 -14.29 16.49 -23.12
C PRO A 148 -15.23 15.29 -23.24
N VAL A 149 -16.53 15.56 -23.31
CA VAL A 149 -17.57 14.52 -23.49
C VAL A 149 -17.24 13.65 -24.70
N GLY A 150 -17.18 12.34 -24.51
CA GLY A 150 -16.89 11.36 -25.57
C GLY A 150 -15.40 11.08 -25.79
N GLN A 151 -14.50 11.74 -25.07
CA GLN A 151 -13.07 11.44 -25.06
C GLN A 151 -12.69 10.66 -23.79
N THR A 152 -11.85 9.65 -23.94
CA THR A 152 -11.19 8.94 -22.83
C THR A 152 -9.68 9.03 -23.04
N THR A 153 -8.96 9.35 -21.99
CA THR A 153 -7.49 9.37 -21.97
C THR A 153 -7.00 8.36 -20.96
N ASN A 154 -5.92 7.65 -21.27
CA ASN A 154 -5.26 6.73 -20.35
C ASN A 154 -3.74 6.90 -20.51
N THR A 155 -3.03 6.86 -19.38
CA THR A 155 -1.57 6.96 -19.32
C THR A 155 -1.06 5.94 -18.32
N PHE A 156 0.16 5.46 -18.56
CA PHE A 156 0.89 4.59 -17.66
C PHE A 156 2.29 5.16 -17.47
N GLY A 157 2.77 5.17 -16.24
CA GLY A 157 4.10 5.63 -15.92
C GLY A 157 4.54 5.18 -14.53
N MET A 158 5.81 5.42 -14.24
CA MET A 158 6.32 5.29 -12.88
C MET A 158 5.88 6.52 -12.08
N GLY A 159 5.54 6.33 -10.81
CA GLY A 159 5.31 7.43 -9.87
C GLY A 159 6.59 7.83 -9.13
N ASP A 160 6.40 8.54 -8.02
CA ASP A 160 7.49 8.98 -7.16
C ASP A 160 8.02 7.83 -6.30
N THR A 161 9.34 7.69 -6.23
CA THR A 161 10.00 6.61 -5.50
C THR A 161 10.05 6.95 -4.03
N LEU A 162 9.67 6.03 -3.17
CA LEU A 162 9.69 6.22 -1.73
C LEU A 162 10.83 5.40 -1.12
N ILE A 163 11.54 5.99 -0.17
CA ILE A 163 12.56 5.32 0.64
C ILE A 163 12.20 5.53 2.10
N TRP A 164 12.24 4.46 2.89
CA TRP A 164 12.11 4.57 4.34
C TRP A 164 13.31 4.00 5.07
N ILE A 165 13.56 4.59 6.24
CA ILE A 165 14.50 4.09 7.22
C ILE A 165 13.76 4.04 8.55
N LYS A 166 13.59 2.84 9.08
CA LYS A 166 12.86 2.60 10.33
C LYS A 166 13.82 2.22 11.45
N ASN A 167 13.58 2.75 12.65
CA ASN A 167 14.30 2.38 13.85
C ASN A 167 13.34 2.02 14.98
N GLN A 168 13.35 0.75 15.39
CA GLN A 168 12.55 0.28 16.49
C GLN A 168 13.19 0.64 17.84
N LEU A 169 12.44 1.45 18.59
CA LEU A 169 12.81 2.00 19.89
C LEU A 169 12.47 1.04 21.03
N THR A 170 11.31 0.39 20.94
CA THR A 170 10.84 -0.58 21.93
C THR A 170 10.17 -1.77 21.26
N SER A 171 10.28 -2.93 21.88
CA SER A 171 9.46 -4.11 21.55
C SER A 171 8.28 -4.21 22.50
N ASP A 172 7.20 -4.85 22.01
CA ASP A 172 6.04 -5.19 22.84
C ASP A 172 6.49 -6.01 24.05
N GLY A 173 6.03 -5.61 25.24
CA GLY A 173 6.44 -6.23 26.49
C GLY A 173 5.62 -7.46 26.88
N ASP A 174 4.35 -7.54 26.46
CA ASP A 174 3.45 -8.65 26.80
C ASP A 174 2.18 -8.63 25.96
N VAL A 175 1.97 -9.69 25.18
CA VAL A 175 0.84 -9.85 24.26
C VAL A 175 -0.49 -10.17 24.94
N TYR A 176 -0.50 -10.52 26.23
CA TYR A 176 -1.70 -10.84 27.00
C TYR A 176 -2.22 -9.67 27.84
N HIS A 177 -1.43 -8.59 27.95
CA HIS A 177 -1.78 -7.42 28.76
C HIS A 177 -1.76 -6.13 27.92
N PHE A 178 -2.94 -5.53 27.73
CA PHE A 178 -3.09 -4.31 26.94
C PHE A 178 -2.22 -3.15 27.43
N TRP A 179 -2.02 -3.02 28.74
CA TRP A 179 -1.25 -1.94 29.36
C TRP A 179 0.26 -2.22 29.46
N ALA A 180 0.72 -3.38 29.00
CA ALA A 180 2.15 -3.61 28.85
C ALA A 180 2.73 -2.68 27.78
N ARG A 181 4.05 -2.47 27.83
CA ARG A 181 4.75 -1.58 26.91
C ARG A 181 4.45 -1.97 25.45
N PRO A 182 4.08 -1.02 24.55
CA PRO A 182 3.90 -1.30 23.13
C PRO A 182 5.24 -1.35 22.38
N ALA A 183 5.20 -1.84 21.14
CA ALA A 183 6.28 -1.60 20.19
C ALA A 183 6.18 -0.16 19.67
N LEU A 184 7.33 0.52 19.59
CA LEU A 184 7.44 1.90 19.11
C LEU A 184 8.59 2.02 18.13
N THR A 185 8.35 2.77 17.06
CA THR A 185 9.31 3.00 15.98
C THR A 185 9.25 4.43 15.49
N VAL A 186 10.42 4.95 15.15
CA VAL A 186 10.53 6.18 14.36
C VAL A 186 10.91 5.78 12.93
N GLU A 187 10.20 6.34 11.97
CA GLU A 187 10.42 6.11 10.55
C GLU A 187 10.72 7.44 9.87
N TYR A 188 11.76 7.45 9.04
CA TYR A 188 12.10 8.56 8.16
C TYR A 188 11.73 8.16 6.75
N GLN A 189 10.92 8.97 6.08
CA GLN A 189 10.53 8.77 4.68
C GLN A 189 11.18 9.84 3.80
N PHE A 190 11.62 9.42 2.62
CA PHE A 190 12.04 10.32 1.56
C PHE A 190 11.25 9.99 0.29
N THR A 191 10.48 10.95 -0.21
CA THR A 191 9.83 10.85 -1.52
C THR A 191 10.74 11.50 -2.55
N LEU A 192 11.09 10.76 -3.60
CA LEU A 192 11.92 11.24 -4.70
C LEU A 192 11.02 11.56 -5.90
N PRO A 193 11.16 12.74 -6.53
CA PRO A 193 10.31 13.18 -7.66
C PRO A 193 10.70 12.47 -8.96
N THR A 194 10.51 11.15 -9.01
CA THR A 194 10.86 10.29 -10.14
C THR A 194 9.69 10.09 -11.11
N GLY A 195 8.49 10.45 -10.71
CA GLY A 195 7.30 10.43 -11.54
C GLY A 195 7.32 11.52 -12.62
N HIS A 196 6.34 11.47 -13.51
CA HIS A 196 6.18 12.46 -14.56
C HIS A 196 5.37 13.65 -14.04
N PHE A 197 5.99 14.81 -13.94
CA PHE A 197 5.34 16.07 -13.51
C PHE A 197 5.71 17.28 -14.37
N LEU A 198 6.75 17.16 -15.21
CA LEU A 198 7.22 18.20 -16.13
C LEU A 198 6.78 17.91 -17.55
N ASN A 199 6.59 18.97 -18.35
CA ASN A 199 6.26 18.86 -19.77
C ASN A 199 4.97 18.08 -20.07
N LEU A 200 4.00 18.15 -19.15
CA LEU A 200 2.68 17.53 -19.30
C LEU A 200 2.04 17.95 -20.62
N ASN A 201 1.47 16.99 -21.34
CA ASN A 201 0.80 17.23 -22.61
C ASN A 201 -0.58 17.85 -22.35
N PRO A 202 -0.84 19.09 -22.84
CA PRO A 202 -2.13 19.73 -22.62
C PRO A 202 -3.34 18.96 -23.17
N GLN A 203 -3.12 18.07 -24.16
CA GLN A 203 -4.17 17.22 -24.74
C GLN A 203 -4.51 16.00 -23.88
N LEU A 204 -3.73 15.74 -22.83
CA LEU A 204 -3.94 14.65 -21.88
C LEU A 204 -4.56 15.14 -20.57
N TYR A 205 -4.84 16.44 -20.43
CA TYR A 205 -5.63 17.01 -19.32
C TYR A 205 -5.07 16.66 -17.92
N GLY A 206 -3.74 16.57 -17.78
CA GLY A 206 -3.09 16.21 -16.52
C GLY A 206 -3.11 14.72 -16.20
N VAL A 207 -3.77 13.88 -17.02
CA VAL A 207 -3.80 12.42 -16.84
C VAL A 207 -2.38 11.84 -16.95
N ASP A 208 -1.48 12.46 -17.70
CA ASP A 208 -0.08 12.05 -17.81
C ASP A 208 0.79 12.40 -16.59
N GLN A 209 0.27 13.11 -15.59
CA GLN A 209 1.01 13.34 -14.35
C GLN A 209 1.00 12.08 -13.46
N THR A 210 2.16 11.55 -13.11
CA THR A 210 2.30 10.36 -12.26
C THR A 210 3.03 10.62 -10.94
N GLY A 211 3.53 11.84 -10.74
CA GLY A 211 4.14 12.30 -9.50
C GLY A 211 3.74 13.73 -9.14
N ASP A 212 4.01 14.14 -7.91
CA ASP A 212 3.82 15.52 -7.43
C ASP A 212 5.03 16.42 -7.76
N GLY A 213 6.16 15.82 -8.12
CA GLY A 213 7.37 16.53 -8.51
C GLY A 213 8.10 17.21 -7.35
N THR A 214 7.75 16.91 -6.11
CA THR A 214 8.43 17.41 -4.91
C THR A 214 9.37 16.36 -4.34
N PHE A 215 10.44 16.83 -3.70
CA PHE A 215 11.22 15.97 -2.82
C PHE A 215 10.65 16.17 -1.43
N ASP A 216 10.24 15.09 -0.78
CA ASP A 216 9.55 15.20 0.50
C ASP A 216 10.33 14.51 1.60
N GLU A 217 10.32 15.11 2.78
CA GLU A 217 10.95 14.61 3.98
C GLU A 217 9.89 14.36 5.05
N GLY A 218 9.65 13.09 5.33
CA GLY A 218 8.69 12.63 6.34
C GLY A 218 9.36 12.11 7.60
N VAL A 219 8.79 12.41 8.76
CA VAL A 219 9.10 11.75 10.04
C VAL A 219 7.81 11.23 10.65
N TYR A 220 7.80 9.94 10.98
CA TYR A 220 6.65 9.25 11.55
C TYR A 220 7.01 8.63 12.90
N LEU A 221 6.04 8.63 13.80
CA LEU A 221 6.01 7.78 14.98
C LEU A 221 4.97 6.69 14.75
N ILE A 222 5.41 5.44 14.88
CA ILE A 222 4.60 4.25 14.69
C ILE A 222 4.52 3.48 16.00
N LEU A 223 3.33 3.02 16.33
CA LEU A 223 3.02 2.22 17.52
C LEU A 223 2.27 0.96 17.09
N ARG A 224 2.69 -0.18 17.63
CA ARG A 224 1.90 -1.42 17.61
C ARG A 224 1.73 -1.97 19.02
N LYS A 225 0.55 -2.51 19.31
CA LYS A 225 0.28 -3.23 20.55
C LYS A 225 -0.48 -4.52 20.29
N HIS A 226 0.09 -5.64 20.70
CA HIS A 226 -0.63 -6.91 20.79
C HIS A 226 -1.45 -6.96 22.06
N PHE A 227 -2.67 -7.49 21.92
CA PHE A 227 -3.55 -7.83 23.01
C PHE A 227 -4.42 -9.01 22.58
N LYS A 228 -3.86 -10.23 22.62
CA LYS A 228 -4.44 -11.45 22.05
C LYS A 228 -5.94 -11.58 22.40
N PRO A 229 -6.84 -11.78 21.41
CA PRO A 229 -6.59 -12.05 19.98
C PRO A 229 -6.54 -10.81 19.06
N PHE A 230 -6.31 -9.62 19.60
CA PHE A 230 -6.36 -8.36 18.87
C PHE A 230 -4.98 -7.71 18.71
N MET A 231 -4.86 -6.85 17.72
CA MET A 231 -3.73 -5.94 17.55
C MET A 231 -4.23 -4.51 17.30
N PHE A 232 -3.50 -3.54 17.84
CA PHE A 232 -3.74 -2.11 17.64
C PHE A 232 -2.54 -1.45 16.99
N TYR A 233 -2.81 -0.60 16.01
CA TYR A 233 -1.81 0.13 15.25
C TYR A 233 -2.13 1.63 15.28
N LEU A 234 -1.09 2.45 15.34
CA LEU A 234 -1.19 3.89 15.19
C LEU A 234 0.07 4.42 14.52
N GLN A 235 -0.10 5.29 13.54
CA GLN A 235 0.96 6.04 12.90
C GLN A 235 0.56 7.51 12.80
N VAL A 236 1.48 8.39 13.14
CA VAL A 236 1.35 9.83 12.94
C VAL A 236 2.65 10.35 12.38
N GLY A 237 2.58 11.24 11.40
CA GLY A 237 3.78 11.80 10.79
C GLY A 237 3.59 13.19 10.23
N ASP A 238 4.69 13.88 10.09
CA ASP A 238 4.79 15.20 9.49
C ASP A 238 5.67 15.09 8.26
N ILE A 239 5.21 15.63 7.13
CA ILE A 239 5.90 15.58 5.85
C ILE A 239 6.07 17.01 5.33
N ILE A 240 7.32 17.35 5.02
CA ILE A 240 7.70 18.62 4.42
C ILE A 240 7.95 18.38 2.93
N GLU A 241 7.19 19.05 2.09
CA GLU A 241 7.35 18.99 0.64
C GLU A 241 8.21 20.17 0.16
N ASN A 242 9.33 19.87 -0.51
CA ASN A 242 10.24 20.90 -0.98
C ASN A 242 9.69 21.64 -2.22
N PRO A 243 9.95 22.95 -2.36
CA PRO A 243 9.50 23.69 -3.51
C PRO A 243 10.05 23.12 -4.81
N THR A 244 9.19 23.01 -5.81
CA THR A 244 9.54 22.52 -7.14
C THR A 244 9.08 23.51 -8.22
N GLN A 245 9.64 23.40 -9.43
CA GLN A 245 9.18 24.19 -10.58
C GLN A 245 8.30 23.31 -11.46
N VAL A 246 7.10 23.79 -11.78
CA VAL A 246 6.15 23.03 -12.60
C VAL A 246 5.71 23.83 -13.82
N GLY A 247 5.26 23.11 -14.85
CA GLY A 247 4.63 23.70 -16.04
C GLY A 247 3.13 23.96 -15.84
N SER A 248 2.50 24.53 -16.87
CA SER A 248 1.03 24.60 -16.95
C SER A 248 0.43 23.20 -17.02
N GLY A 249 -0.74 23.01 -16.41
CA GLY A 249 -1.44 21.72 -16.41
C GLY A 249 -1.04 20.78 -15.26
N PHE A 250 -0.07 21.18 -14.43
CA PHE A 250 0.28 20.45 -13.20
C PHE A 250 -0.88 20.51 -12.19
N THR A 251 -1.25 19.35 -11.66
CA THR A 251 -2.32 19.18 -10.67
C THR A 251 -1.72 19.10 -9.27
N PHE A 252 -2.20 19.95 -8.35
CA PHE A 252 -1.80 19.89 -6.94
C PHE A 252 -2.31 18.62 -6.26
N ASN A 253 -1.73 18.26 -5.10
CA ASN A 253 -2.05 17.06 -4.32
C ASN A 253 -3.54 16.92 -3.96
N ASN A 254 -4.29 18.02 -3.97
CA ASN A 254 -5.73 18.00 -3.74
C ASN A 254 -6.54 17.38 -4.90
N GLY A 255 -5.91 17.07 -6.04
CA GLY A 255 -6.52 16.42 -7.20
C GLY A 255 -7.55 17.28 -7.96
N LEU A 256 -7.69 18.56 -7.61
CA LEU A 256 -8.73 19.44 -8.17
C LEU A 256 -8.14 20.68 -8.84
N THR A 257 -7.11 21.26 -8.23
CA THR A 257 -6.55 22.53 -8.67
C THR A 257 -5.38 22.30 -9.61
N VAL A 258 -5.38 23.06 -10.72
CA VAL A 258 -4.39 22.91 -11.79
C VAL A 258 -3.73 24.24 -12.09
N THR A 259 -2.42 24.22 -12.27
CA THR A 259 -1.62 25.40 -12.63
C THR A 259 -1.95 25.90 -14.03
N GLN A 260 -1.99 27.22 -14.20
CA GLN A 260 -2.34 27.87 -15.47
C GLN A 260 -1.13 28.40 -16.25
N ALA A 261 0.02 28.47 -15.59
CA ALA A 261 1.28 28.94 -16.15
C ALA A 261 2.44 28.28 -15.38
N PRO A 262 3.65 28.23 -15.97
CA PRO A 262 4.83 27.78 -15.26
C PRO A 262 5.05 28.61 -13.99
N GLN A 263 5.28 27.93 -12.86
CA GLN A 263 5.46 28.57 -11.56
C GLN A 263 6.24 27.67 -10.61
N SER A 264 6.77 28.29 -9.53
CA SER A 264 7.24 27.55 -8.37
C SER A 264 6.03 27.08 -7.57
N VAL A 265 5.95 25.79 -7.27
CA VAL A 265 4.99 25.24 -6.31
C VAL A 265 5.66 25.19 -4.95
N VAL A 266 4.96 25.73 -3.96
CA VAL A 266 5.25 25.55 -2.54
C VAL A 266 4.02 24.90 -1.95
N ASN A 267 4.12 23.60 -1.69
CA ASN A 267 3.07 22.88 -1.00
C ASN A 267 3.07 23.26 0.49
N GLY A 268 1.94 23.00 1.14
CA GLY A 268 1.84 23.18 2.58
C GLY A 268 2.47 22.01 3.32
N ASN A 269 2.63 22.16 4.63
CA ASN A 269 3.01 21.04 5.47
C ASN A 269 1.90 19.98 5.47
N LEU A 270 2.26 18.71 5.30
CA LEU A 270 1.37 17.56 5.34
C LEU A 270 1.43 16.90 6.72
N LEU A 271 0.25 16.62 7.28
CA LEU A 271 0.10 15.80 8.47
C LEU A 271 -0.56 14.49 8.05
N TYR A 272 0.13 13.39 8.31
CA TYR A 272 -0.34 12.03 8.11
C TYR A 272 -0.83 11.43 9.43
N TYR A 273 -1.96 10.72 9.39
CA TYR A 273 -2.45 9.95 10.52
C TYR A 273 -3.18 8.69 10.05
N ALA A 274 -2.82 7.55 10.62
CA ALA A 274 -3.48 6.28 10.37
C ALA A 274 -3.49 5.39 11.61
N GLY A 275 -4.38 4.43 11.64
CA GLY A 275 -4.42 3.43 12.70
C GLY A 275 -5.39 2.32 12.37
N ALA A 276 -5.20 1.18 13.01
CA ALA A 276 -6.00 0.00 12.74
C ALA A 276 -6.31 -0.79 14.00
N PHE A 277 -7.45 -1.48 13.96
CA PHE A 277 -7.81 -2.51 14.93
C PHE A 277 -7.99 -3.83 14.19
N GLU A 278 -7.15 -4.81 14.50
CA GLU A 278 -7.14 -6.11 13.86
C GLU A 278 -7.61 -7.19 14.85
N HIS A 279 -8.42 -8.11 14.35
CA HIS A 279 -8.81 -9.33 15.06
C HIS A 279 -8.29 -10.55 14.31
N VAL A 280 -7.44 -11.31 15.00
CA VAL A 280 -6.84 -12.54 14.49
C VAL A 280 -7.78 -13.69 14.79
N VAL A 281 -8.37 -14.25 13.74
CA VAL A 281 -9.32 -15.36 13.83
C VAL A 281 -8.57 -16.70 13.87
N ASN A 282 -7.42 -16.77 13.21
CA ASN A 282 -6.55 -17.95 13.20
C ASN A 282 -5.09 -17.50 13.17
N ASP A 283 -4.35 -17.75 14.24
CA ASP A 283 -2.94 -17.36 14.36
C ASP A 283 -2.02 -18.26 13.52
N THR A 284 -2.39 -19.53 13.31
CA THR A 284 -1.67 -20.44 12.42
C THR A 284 -1.66 -19.93 10.97
N TRP A 285 -2.79 -19.48 10.42
CA TRP A 285 -2.88 -19.01 9.02
C TRP A 285 -2.73 -17.50 8.89
N GLY A 286 -2.41 -16.78 9.97
CA GLY A 286 -2.48 -15.32 10.01
C GLY A 286 -3.79 -14.75 9.44
N ALA A 287 -4.90 -15.47 9.67
CA ALA A 287 -6.18 -15.11 9.08
C ALA A 287 -6.94 -14.18 10.01
N GLY A 288 -7.38 -13.06 9.47
CA GLY A 288 -8.01 -12.01 10.26
C GLY A 288 -8.84 -11.05 9.43
N TYR A 289 -9.44 -10.11 10.16
CA TYR A 289 -10.02 -8.92 9.57
C TYR A 289 -9.59 -7.73 10.41
N LEU A 290 -9.47 -6.58 9.78
CA LEU A 290 -9.13 -5.35 10.45
C LEU A 290 -10.01 -4.20 9.95
N LEU A 291 -10.15 -3.21 10.82
CA LEU A 291 -10.73 -1.92 10.49
C LEU A 291 -9.63 -0.88 10.63
N GLU A 292 -9.16 -0.40 9.49
CA GLU A 292 -8.20 0.68 9.40
C GLU A 292 -8.93 2.02 9.22
N PHE A 293 -8.33 3.07 9.77
CA PHE A 293 -8.62 4.43 9.41
C PHE A 293 -7.33 5.08 8.93
N PHE A 294 -7.45 5.99 7.98
CA PHE A 294 -6.33 6.82 7.59
C PHE A 294 -6.80 8.15 7.04
N GLY A 295 -5.92 9.12 7.10
CA GLY A 295 -6.18 10.43 6.58
C GLY A 295 -4.92 11.27 6.53
N GLU A 296 -5.08 12.38 5.83
CA GLU A 296 -4.01 13.31 5.59
C GLU A 296 -4.59 14.71 5.48
N SER A 297 -3.79 15.69 5.87
CA SER A 297 -4.16 17.10 5.74
C SER A 297 -2.98 17.95 5.31
N GLN A 298 -3.19 18.78 4.30
CA GLN A 298 -2.22 19.78 3.87
C GLN A 298 -2.65 21.16 4.37
N SER A 299 -1.75 21.83 5.06
CA SER A 299 -1.97 23.19 5.54
C SER A 299 -1.74 24.25 4.45
N GLY A 300 -2.08 25.50 4.73
CA GLY A 300 -1.79 26.64 3.84
C GLY A 300 -0.41 27.27 4.06
N GLN A 301 0.47 26.62 4.82
CA GLN A 301 1.81 27.11 5.19
C GLN A 301 2.79 25.93 5.18
N SER A 302 4.01 26.15 4.72
CA SER A 302 5.14 25.25 4.92
C SER A 302 5.94 25.71 6.14
N LEU A 303 6.37 24.75 6.97
CA LEU A 303 7.24 25.01 8.13
C LEU A 303 8.57 25.68 7.73
N LEU A 304 9.11 25.34 6.55
CA LEU A 304 10.43 25.81 6.10
C LEU A 304 10.34 26.90 5.03
N PHE A 305 9.29 26.90 4.20
CA PHE A 305 9.21 27.74 2.99
C PHE A 305 8.17 28.86 3.08
N GLY A 306 7.43 28.98 4.18
CA GLY A 306 6.46 30.03 4.41
C GLY A 306 5.12 29.77 3.73
N ALA A 307 4.48 30.79 3.17
CA ALA A 307 3.12 30.64 2.65
C ALA A 307 3.06 29.69 1.45
N ALA A 308 2.20 28.67 1.54
CA ALA A 308 1.94 27.74 0.44
C ALA A 308 1.09 28.44 -0.63
N ASN A 309 1.38 28.16 -1.90
CA ASN A 309 0.50 28.53 -3.01
C ASN A 309 -0.39 27.36 -3.45
N ALA A 310 -0.13 26.16 -2.95
CA ALA A 310 -1.02 25.03 -3.05
C ALA A 310 -2.26 25.21 -2.16
N PRO A 311 -3.46 24.81 -2.61
CA PRO A 311 -4.67 24.84 -1.79
C PRO A 311 -4.56 23.91 -0.59
N ALA A 312 -5.02 24.33 0.59
CA ALA A 312 -5.16 23.43 1.73
C ALA A 312 -6.27 22.40 1.46
N TRP A 313 -6.08 21.16 1.92
CA TRP A 313 -7.03 20.06 1.75
C TRP A 313 -6.88 19.04 2.88
N SER A 314 -7.88 18.18 3.04
CA SER A 314 -7.81 17.08 4.01
C SER A 314 -8.80 15.96 3.68
N TYR A 315 -8.47 14.73 4.04
CA TYR A 315 -9.41 13.60 4.00
C TYR A 315 -9.26 12.67 5.21
N PHE A 316 -10.28 11.85 5.43
CA PHE A 316 -10.33 10.79 6.41
C PHE A 316 -11.22 9.66 5.89
N TRP A 317 -10.65 8.46 5.80
CA TRP A 317 -11.28 7.26 5.27
C TRP A 317 -11.30 6.14 6.32
N LEU A 318 -12.23 5.20 6.13
CA LEU A 318 -12.28 3.94 6.86
C LEU A 318 -12.14 2.78 5.88
N ALA A 319 -11.31 1.81 6.20
CA ALA A 319 -10.99 0.68 5.36
C ALA A 319 -11.22 -0.64 6.13
N PRO A 320 -12.36 -1.31 5.90
CA PRO A 320 -12.52 -2.71 6.29
C PRO A 320 -11.71 -3.62 5.37
N GLU A 321 -11.00 -4.56 5.98
CA GLU A 321 -9.99 -5.39 5.32
C GLU A 321 -10.03 -6.82 5.84
N VAL A 322 -9.56 -7.74 5.00
CA VAL A 322 -9.36 -9.15 5.33
C VAL A 322 -8.00 -9.60 4.86
N GLU A 323 -7.42 -10.53 5.60
CA GLU A 323 -6.07 -11.02 5.36
C GLU A 323 -5.97 -12.52 5.63
N VAL A 324 -5.10 -13.19 4.88
CA VAL A 324 -4.75 -14.61 5.08
C VAL A 324 -3.32 -14.90 4.63
N THR A 325 -2.61 -15.71 5.39
CA THR A 325 -1.25 -16.17 5.09
C THR A 325 -1.23 -17.65 4.75
N TRP A 326 -0.67 -17.98 3.59
CA TRP A 326 -0.43 -19.34 3.15
C TRP A 326 0.68 -19.43 2.08
N PRO A 327 1.69 -20.32 2.22
CA PRO A 327 1.95 -21.16 3.39
C PRO A 327 2.30 -20.31 4.61
N TYR A 328 2.00 -20.82 5.80
CA TYR A 328 2.19 -20.09 7.06
C TYR A 328 3.47 -20.47 7.81
N GLU A 329 4.03 -21.63 7.50
CA GLU A 329 5.30 -22.12 8.04
C GLU A 329 6.38 -22.14 6.97
N GLY A 330 7.62 -21.95 7.42
CA GLY A 330 8.82 -22.12 6.61
C GLY A 330 9.53 -20.80 6.28
N THR A 331 10.58 -20.93 5.48
CA THR A 331 11.45 -19.82 5.07
C THR A 331 10.75 -18.81 4.18
N VAL A 332 9.69 -19.23 3.47
CA VAL A 332 8.90 -18.33 2.62
C VAL A 332 7.44 -18.45 3.00
N THR A 333 6.83 -17.32 3.32
CA THR A 333 5.40 -17.20 3.62
C THR A 333 4.78 -16.14 2.74
N VAL A 334 3.50 -16.30 2.40
CA VAL A 334 2.81 -15.37 1.50
C VAL A 334 1.50 -14.95 2.11
N THR A 335 1.32 -13.64 2.25
CA THR A 335 0.14 -13.02 2.81
C THR A 335 -0.68 -12.36 1.71
N TRP A 336 -1.98 -12.56 1.74
CA TRP A 336 -2.93 -11.99 0.80
C TRP A 336 -3.89 -11.08 1.56
N GLY A 337 -3.92 -9.80 1.18
CA GLY A 337 -4.82 -8.82 1.77
C GLY A 337 -5.80 -8.29 0.72
N ALA A 338 -7.03 -7.97 1.16
CA ALA A 338 -8.00 -7.26 0.33
C ALA A 338 -8.86 -6.32 1.18
N GLY A 339 -9.19 -5.16 0.63
CA GLY A 339 -9.97 -4.15 1.34
C GLY A 339 -10.62 -3.12 0.43
N VAL A 340 -11.33 -2.18 1.06
CA VAL A 340 -11.86 -1.00 0.38
C VAL A 340 -11.87 0.20 1.32
N ALA A 341 -11.16 1.27 0.97
CA ALA A 341 -11.26 2.52 1.71
C ALA A 341 -12.49 3.30 1.27
N LEU A 342 -13.28 3.74 2.24
CA LEU A 342 -14.51 4.47 2.06
C LEU A 342 -14.36 5.87 2.66
N PRO A 343 -14.81 6.91 1.94
CA PRO A 343 -14.66 8.27 2.40
C PRO A 343 -15.63 8.56 3.55
N VAL A 344 -15.10 9.06 4.68
CA VAL A 344 -15.91 9.54 5.81
C VAL A 344 -15.94 11.06 5.84
N TYR A 345 -14.80 11.70 5.59
CA TYR A 345 -14.69 13.15 5.51
C TYR A 345 -13.68 13.55 4.45
N GLN A 346 -14.00 14.59 3.67
CA GLN A 346 -13.14 15.15 2.64
C GLN A 346 -13.41 16.66 2.53
N SER A 347 -12.35 17.46 2.45
CA SER A 347 -12.42 18.91 2.31
C SER A 347 -11.41 19.36 1.25
N ASN A 348 -11.91 20.11 0.26
CA ASN A 348 -11.16 20.52 -0.93
C ASN A 348 -10.42 19.34 -1.60
N TYR A 349 -11.04 18.16 -1.58
CA TYR A 349 -10.50 16.91 -2.08
C TYR A 349 -11.65 16.13 -2.76
N PRO A 350 -11.42 15.44 -3.90
CA PRO A 350 -12.48 14.76 -4.63
C PRO A 350 -13.05 13.58 -3.86
N GLN A 351 -14.35 13.33 -4.02
CA GLN A 351 -14.94 12.12 -3.46
C GLN A 351 -14.27 10.88 -4.04
N THR A 352 -13.64 10.08 -3.18
CA THR A 352 -12.74 8.99 -3.60
C THR A 352 -13.13 7.69 -2.91
N TYR A 353 -13.14 6.60 -3.66
CA TYR A 353 -13.30 5.23 -3.15
C TYR A 353 -12.11 4.40 -3.61
N THR A 354 -11.56 3.58 -2.73
CA THR A 354 -10.28 2.94 -2.99
C THR A 354 -10.35 1.44 -2.73
N PRO A 355 -10.80 0.61 -3.69
CA PRO A 355 -10.58 -0.83 -3.60
C PRO A 355 -9.07 -1.09 -3.61
N MET A 356 -8.64 -2.07 -2.82
CA MET A 356 -7.21 -2.35 -2.66
C MET A 356 -6.95 -3.85 -2.44
N GLY A 357 -5.73 -4.27 -2.71
CA GLY A 357 -5.25 -5.60 -2.38
C GLY A 357 -3.72 -5.68 -2.40
N THR A 358 -3.16 -6.63 -1.65
CA THR A 358 -1.71 -6.85 -1.55
C THR A 358 -1.40 -8.34 -1.66
N VAL A 359 -0.19 -8.63 -2.09
CA VAL A 359 0.47 -9.92 -1.87
C VAL A 359 1.81 -9.65 -1.19
N THR A 360 1.97 -9.97 0.08
CA THR A 360 3.24 -9.78 0.79
C THR A 360 3.98 -11.10 0.83
N ILE A 361 5.14 -11.17 0.16
CA ILE A 361 6.00 -12.34 0.10
C ILE A 361 7.14 -12.12 1.08
N TYR A 362 7.14 -12.89 2.16
CA TYR A 362 8.17 -12.83 3.19
C TYR A 362 9.24 -13.90 2.94
N TYR A 363 10.50 -13.51 3.11
CA TYR A 363 11.60 -14.42 3.35
C TYR A 363 12.03 -14.30 4.81
N ASN A 364 11.75 -15.35 5.57
CA ASN A 364 12.09 -15.49 6.98
C ASN A 364 13.53 -15.97 7.07
N GLY A 365 14.44 -15.06 7.42
CA GLY A 365 15.86 -15.31 7.56
C GLY A 365 16.21 -16.23 8.74
N PRO A 366 17.47 -16.20 9.22
CA PRO A 366 17.96 -17.13 10.24
C PRO A 366 17.21 -17.04 11.59
N PHE A 367 16.53 -15.92 11.84
CA PHE A 367 15.72 -15.66 13.03
C PHE A 367 14.22 -15.85 12.81
N GLY A 368 13.80 -16.45 11.69
CA GLY A 368 12.39 -16.66 11.42
C GLY A 368 11.61 -15.37 11.13
N TYR A 369 10.30 -15.43 11.38
CA TYR A 369 9.33 -14.36 11.14
C TYR A 369 9.15 -13.47 12.38
N ARG A 370 8.50 -12.30 12.23
CA ARG A 370 8.11 -11.40 13.33
C ARG A 370 7.17 -12.09 14.34
N GLY A 371 7.72 -12.68 15.40
CA GLY A 371 6.93 -13.06 16.58
C GLY A 371 6.76 -14.55 16.85
N GLU A 372 7.69 -15.41 16.41
CA GLU A 372 7.85 -16.78 16.91
C GLU A 372 9.27 -17.10 17.35
#